data_AF-A0A2C9JQ64-F1
#
_entry.id   AF-A0A2C9JQ64-F1
#
_cell.length_a   1.000
_cell.length_b   1.000
_cell.length_c   1.000
_cell.angle_alpha   90.00
_cell.angle_beta   90.00
_cell.angle_gamma   90.00
#
_symmetry.space_group_name_H-M   'P 1'
#
loop_
_entity.id
_entity.type
_entity.pdbx_description
1 polymer ?
#
loop_
_entity_poly.entity_id
_entity_poly.type
_entity_poly.pdbx_seq_one_letter_code
_entity_poly.pdbx_strand_id
1 'polypeptide(L)'
;YSLANSHGINIKILDFGATISEINVPDKDGVINDINLGFNTVEEYEEKPGYIGGFIGRVANRIGGGEFTLDGETYKLYQNNGQHCLHGGRVGFNKKMWTGEVTNDSLILKYISPDGEENFPGELIVTAEYQLNDDNEFIMLYTATTSKATPLNLTEHTYINLGGHVSA
;
A
#
# COMPACT_ATOMS: atom_id res chain seq x y z
N TYR A 1 -12.13 5.77 -2.67
CA TYR A 1 -12.06 6.17 -4.09
C TYR A 1 -12.39 4.99 -4.98
N SER A 2 -12.83 5.22 -6.22
CA SER A 2 -13.15 4.15 -7.17
C SER A 2 -12.65 4.52 -8.57
N LEU A 3 -11.97 3.58 -9.22
CA LEU A 3 -11.53 3.65 -10.61
C LEU A 3 -12.36 2.67 -11.43
N ALA A 4 -12.89 3.09 -12.57
CA ALA A 4 -13.71 2.25 -13.44
C ALA A 4 -13.35 2.47 -14.91
N ASN A 5 -13.41 1.42 -15.72
CA ASN A 5 -13.22 1.52 -17.16
C ASN A 5 -14.47 1.10 -17.94
N SER A 6 -14.44 1.27 -19.28
CA SER A 6 -15.56 0.96 -20.16
C SER A 6 -15.87 -0.54 -20.29
N HIS A 7 -14.95 -1.41 -19.85
CA HIS A 7 -15.09 -2.87 -19.88
C HIS A 7 -15.71 -3.46 -18.59
N GLY A 8 -16.10 -2.62 -17.64
CA GLY A 8 -16.77 -3.05 -16.41
C GLY A 8 -15.81 -3.48 -15.29
N ILE A 9 -14.51 -3.22 -15.41
CA ILE A 9 -13.58 -3.35 -14.29
C ILE A 9 -13.81 -2.19 -13.32
N ASN A 10 -13.85 -2.48 -12.02
CA ASN A 10 -13.93 -1.48 -10.97
C ASN A 10 -12.97 -1.80 -9.82
N ILE A 11 -12.11 -0.84 -9.47
CA ILE A 11 -11.13 -0.98 -8.38
C ILE A 11 -11.46 0.04 -7.30
N LYS A 12 -11.55 -0.41 -6.05
CA LYS A 12 -11.76 0.49 -4.90
C LYS A 12 -10.49 0.59 -4.07
N ILE A 13 -10.16 1.84 -3.72
CA ILE A 13 -8.95 2.20 -2.99
C ILE A 13 -9.32 3.12 -1.83
N LEU A 14 -8.86 2.80 -0.63
CA LEU A 14 -9.02 3.60 0.59
C LEU A 14 -7.85 4.58 0.70
N ASP A 15 -8.10 5.78 1.23
CA ASP A 15 -7.01 6.67 1.69
C ASP A 15 -6.37 6.16 2.99
N PHE A 16 -7.06 5.31 3.75
CA PHE A 16 -6.42 4.56 4.82
C PHE A 16 -5.51 3.48 4.24
N GLY A 17 -4.21 3.62 4.48
CA GLY A 17 -3.17 2.70 4.05
C GLY A 17 -2.93 2.66 2.55
N ALA A 18 -3.51 3.60 1.78
CA ALA A 18 -3.59 3.51 0.31
C ALA A 18 -4.10 2.13 -0.16
N THR A 19 -5.02 1.55 0.62
CA THR A 19 -5.38 0.13 0.54
C THR A 19 -6.26 -0.14 -0.67
N ILE A 20 -5.86 -1.06 -1.55
CA ILE A 20 -6.76 -1.65 -2.54
C ILE A 20 -7.71 -2.60 -1.81
N SER A 21 -8.97 -2.19 -1.68
CA SER A 21 -9.98 -2.92 -0.94
C SER A 21 -10.77 -3.89 -1.81
N GLU A 22 -10.98 -3.58 -3.09
CA GLU A 22 -11.73 -4.41 -4.04
C GLU A 22 -11.12 -4.33 -5.42
N ILE A 23 -11.15 -5.45 -6.16
CA ILE A 23 -10.84 -5.51 -7.59
C ILE A 23 -11.96 -6.32 -8.26
N ASN A 24 -12.95 -5.62 -8.79
CA ASN A 24 -14.12 -6.21 -9.44
C ASN A 24 -13.85 -6.40 -10.94
N VAL A 25 -13.92 -7.64 -11.43
CA VAL A 25 -13.61 -7.99 -12.83
C VAL A 25 -14.70 -8.91 -13.39
N PRO A 26 -15.16 -8.70 -14.65
CA PRO A 26 -16.06 -9.65 -15.32
C PRO A 26 -15.33 -10.95 -15.67
N ASP A 27 -15.96 -12.09 -15.39
CA ASP A 27 -15.50 -13.40 -15.85
C ASP A 27 -15.86 -13.67 -17.33
N LYS A 28 -15.57 -14.89 -17.80
CA LYS A 28 -15.85 -15.31 -19.19
C LYS A 28 -17.34 -15.28 -19.56
N ASP A 29 -18.24 -15.31 -18.59
CA ASP A 29 -19.70 -15.29 -18.76
C ASP A 29 -20.28 -13.88 -18.47
N GLY A 30 -19.42 -12.90 -18.17
CA GLY A 30 -19.77 -11.51 -17.88
C GLY A 30 -20.20 -11.28 -16.43
N VAL A 31 -20.03 -12.27 -15.54
CA VAL A 31 -20.36 -12.13 -14.11
C VAL A 31 -19.21 -11.39 -13.42
N ILE A 32 -19.54 -10.26 -12.79
CA ILE A 32 -18.56 -9.46 -12.04
C ILE A 32 -18.33 -10.08 -10.67
N ASN A 33 -17.06 -10.35 -10.35
CA ASN A 33 -16.65 -10.84 -9.03
C ASN A 33 -15.50 -9.99 -8.49
N ASP A 34 -15.46 -9.79 -7.17
CA ASP A 34 -14.28 -9.27 -6.50
C ASP A 34 -13.22 -10.37 -6.42
N ILE A 35 -12.04 -10.11 -6.98
CA ILE A 35 -10.91 -11.02 -6.99
C ILE A 35 -9.84 -10.66 -5.97
N ASN A 36 -9.97 -9.56 -5.23
CA ASN A 36 -8.99 -9.14 -4.22
C ASN A 36 -9.48 -9.50 -2.82
N LEU A 37 -8.69 -10.25 -2.05
CA LEU A 37 -9.03 -10.48 -0.64
C LEU A 37 -9.04 -9.15 0.11
N GLY A 38 -10.03 -8.98 0.98
CA GLY A 38 -10.22 -7.76 1.75
C GLY A 38 -11.21 -7.93 2.89
N PHE A 39 -11.43 -6.83 3.61
CA PHE A 39 -12.44 -6.70 4.66
C PHE A 39 -13.56 -5.75 4.24
N ASN A 40 -14.67 -5.79 4.98
CA ASN A 40 -15.87 -5.02 4.65
C ASN A 40 -15.82 -3.59 5.19
N THR A 41 -15.10 -3.36 6.29
CA THR A 41 -15.04 -2.03 6.92
C THR A 41 -13.60 -1.56 7.17
N VAL A 42 -13.42 -0.24 7.28
CA VAL A 42 -12.11 0.38 7.56
C VAL A 42 -11.59 -0.04 8.93
N GLU A 43 -12.48 -0.17 9.92
CA GLU A 43 -12.14 -0.61 11.28
C GLU A 43 -11.51 -2.00 11.27
N GLU A 44 -11.96 -2.90 10.40
CA GLU A 44 -11.33 -4.20 10.23
C GLU A 44 -9.91 -4.08 9.65
N TYR A 45 -9.70 -3.17 8.70
CA TYR A 45 -8.34 -2.86 8.21
C TYR A 45 -7.47 -2.18 9.27
N GLU A 46 -8.03 -1.53 10.28
CA GLU A 46 -7.27 -0.97 11.41
C GLU A 46 -6.87 -2.06 12.41
N GLU A 47 -7.84 -2.88 12.84
CA GLU A 47 -7.70 -3.81 13.96
C GLU A 47 -7.13 -5.17 13.56
N LYS A 48 -7.49 -5.70 12.38
CA LYS A 48 -7.06 -7.04 11.99
C LYS A 48 -5.55 -7.04 11.67
N PRO A 49 -4.83 -8.10 12.10
CA PRO A 49 -3.42 -8.24 11.80
C PRO A 49 -3.21 -8.54 10.31
N GLY A 50 -2.05 -8.13 9.78
CA GLY A 50 -1.67 -8.38 8.40
C GLY A 50 -1.60 -7.11 7.57
N TYR A 51 -1.53 -7.31 6.26
CA TYR A 51 -1.21 -6.28 5.27
C TYR A 51 -2.11 -6.35 4.04
N ILE A 52 -3.24 -7.07 4.13
CA ILE A 52 -4.11 -7.35 2.99
C ILE A 52 -4.47 -6.06 2.26
N GLY A 53 -4.09 -6.00 0.99
CA GLY A 53 -4.38 -4.89 0.09
C GLY A 53 -3.68 -3.58 0.43
N GLY A 54 -2.80 -3.53 1.44
CA GLY A 54 -2.24 -2.27 1.94
C GLY A 54 -0.91 -1.86 1.30
N PHE A 55 -0.67 -0.55 1.25
CA PHE A 55 0.55 0.03 0.72
C PHE A 55 1.69 -0.07 1.72
N ILE A 56 2.78 -0.69 1.32
CA ILE A 56 3.87 -1.08 2.22
C ILE A 56 5.04 -0.12 2.08
N GLY A 57 5.46 0.43 3.23
CA GLY A 57 6.69 1.19 3.37
C GLY A 57 6.93 1.56 4.84
N ARG A 58 8.09 2.14 5.18
CA ARG A 58 9.13 2.67 4.27
C ARG A 58 9.98 1.62 3.57
N VAL A 59 10.19 0.45 4.19
CA VAL A 59 10.89 -0.69 3.57
C VAL A 59 10.02 -1.93 3.63
N ALA A 60 9.61 -2.40 2.46
CA ALA A 60 8.88 -3.65 2.30
C ALA A 60 9.75 -4.85 2.64
N ASN A 61 9.09 -5.89 3.15
CA ASN A 61 9.69 -7.12 3.66
C ASN A 61 10.60 -6.86 4.88
N ARG A 62 11.65 -7.68 5.09
CA ARG A 62 12.41 -7.74 6.34
C ARG A 62 13.73 -7.00 6.26
N ILE A 63 14.04 -6.26 7.31
CA ILE A 63 15.39 -5.83 7.66
C ILE A 63 15.90 -6.74 8.78
N GLY A 64 16.98 -7.48 8.48
CA GLY A 64 17.63 -8.40 9.41
C GLY A 64 18.08 -7.70 10.69
N GLY A 65 17.94 -8.36 11.84
CA GLY A 65 18.25 -7.75 13.15
C GLY A 65 17.38 -6.55 13.54
N GLY A 66 16.46 -6.08 12.67
CA GLY A 66 15.73 -4.83 12.90
C GLY A 66 16.65 -3.63 13.00
N GLU A 67 17.78 -3.64 12.30
CA GLU A 67 18.71 -2.51 12.27
C GLU A 67 19.45 -2.45 10.94
N PHE A 68 19.94 -1.26 10.59
CA PHE A 68 20.83 -1.06 9.46
C PHE A 68 21.82 0.07 9.76
N THR A 69 22.94 0.07 9.06
CA THR A 69 23.92 1.16 9.11
C THR A 69 23.89 1.94 7.80
N LEU A 70 23.80 3.26 7.91
CA LEU A 70 23.83 4.19 6.78
C LEU A 70 24.75 5.34 7.14
N ASP A 71 25.71 5.65 6.26
CA ASP A 71 26.69 6.73 6.44
C ASP A 71 27.42 6.71 7.81
N GLY A 72 27.65 5.51 8.34
CA GLY A 72 28.35 5.29 9.61
C GLY A 72 27.48 5.38 10.87
N GLU A 73 26.19 5.70 10.72
CA GLU A 73 25.21 5.69 11.82
C GLU A 73 24.36 4.43 11.79
N THR A 74 24.14 3.81 12.96
CA THR A 74 23.29 2.63 13.10
C THR A 74 21.89 3.03 13.57
N TYR A 75 20.90 2.66 12.77
CA TYR A 75 19.49 2.89 13.03
C TYR A 75 18.84 1.60 13.54
N LYS A 76 18.23 1.67 14.71
CA LYS A 76 17.48 0.54 15.31
C LYS A 76 16.00 0.72 15.07
N LEU A 77 15.40 -0.22 14.37
CA LEU A 77 14.00 -0.24 13.97
C LEU A 77 13.19 -1.09 14.93
N TYR A 78 11.86 -0.95 14.85
CA TYR A 78 10.97 -1.77 15.63
C TYR A 78 10.96 -3.23 15.12
N GLN A 79 11.25 -4.18 16.00
CA GLN A 79 11.26 -5.61 15.68
C GLN A 79 9.86 -6.22 15.83
N ASN A 80 8.99 -5.99 14.84
CA ASN A 80 7.62 -6.54 14.80
C ASN A 80 7.55 -7.99 14.25
N ASN A 81 8.66 -8.56 13.77
CA ASN A 81 8.68 -9.95 13.29
C ASN A 81 9.90 -10.70 13.82
N GLY A 82 9.78 -11.23 15.04
CA GLY A 82 10.91 -11.89 15.71
C GLY A 82 12.04 -10.91 15.98
N GLN A 83 13.23 -11.19 15.44
CA GLN A 83 14.39 -10.28 15.52
C GLN A 83 14.47 -9.32 14.32
N HIS A 84 13.43 -9.21 13.50
CA HIS A 84 13.45 -8.44 12.25
C HIS A 84 12.41 -7.32 12.28
N CYS A 85 12.71 -6.24 11.57
CA CYS A 85 11.71 -5.23 11.21
C CYS A 85 11.06 -5.66 9.90
N LEU A 86 9.75 -5.79 9.88
CA LEU A 86 8.94 -6.22 8.75
C LEU A 86 8.03 -5.07 8.29
N HIS A 87 7.99 -4.84 6.98
CA HIS A 87 7.01 -3.95 6.33
C HIS A 87 6.95 -2.55 6.95
N GLY A 88 8.12 -1.96 7.20
CA GLY A 88 8.24 -0.59 7.70
C GLY A 88 8.04 -0.40 9.21
N GLY A 89 7.77 -1.45 9.98
CA GLY A 89 7.77 -1.39 11.45
C GLY A 89 6.38 -1.52 12.08
N ARG A 90 6.19 -0.91 13.25
CA ARG A 90 5.00 -1.10 14.09
C ARG A 90 3.73 -0.55 13.45
N VAL A 91 3.81 0.68 12.94
CA VAL A 91 2.73 1.37 12.23
C VAL A 91 3.28 1.84 10.88
N GLY A 92 3.43 0.88 9.96
CA GLY A 92 3.87 1.13 8.59
C GLY A 92 2.85 1.91 7.77
N PHE A 93 3.20 2.20 6.51
CA PHE A 93 2.37 3.05 5.63
C PHE A 93 0.95 2.53 5.39
N ASN A 94 0.74 1.22 5.50
CA ASN A 94 -0.56 0.56 5.35
C ASN A 94 -1.55 0.87 6.49
N LYS A 95 -1.10 1.55 7.56
CA LYS A 95 -1.91 1.96 8.70
C LYS A 95 -1.92 3.49 8.88
N LYS A 96 -1.62 4.24 7.82
CA LYS A 96 -1.57 5.71 7.82
C LYS A 96 -2.71 6.28 6.98
N MET A 97 -3.18 7.47 7.33
CA MET A 97 -4.07 8.24 6.46
C MET A 97 -3.26 8.96 5.38
N TRP A 98 -3.63 8.73 4.13
CA TRP A 98 -3.07 9.41 2.97
C TRP A 98 -3.97 10.58 2.57
N THR A 99 -3.39 11.61 1.99
CA THR A 99 -4.16 12.70 1.36
C THR A 99 -4.42 12.34 -0.10
N GLY A 100 -5.68 12.33 -0.52
CA GLY A 100 -6.06 11.95 -1.88
C GLY A 100 -6.47 13.13 -2.77
N GLU A 101 -6.09 13.04 -4.03
CA GLU A 101 -6.51 13.93 -5.11
C GLU A 101 -6.93 13.07 -6.32
N VAL A 102 -8.05 13.41 -6.92
CA VAL A 102 -8.52 12.78 -8.17
C VAL A 102 -8.21 13.72 -9.31
N THR A 103 -7.48 13.22 -10.29
CA THR A 103 -7.29 13.85 -11.60
C THR A 103 -8.15 13.12 -12.63
N ASN A 104 -8.23 13.61 -13.87
CA ASN A 104 -9.17 13.05 -14.87
C ASN A 104 -9.10 11.53 -15.00
N ASP A 105 -7.87 10.96 -14.99
CA ASP A 105 -7.65 9.54 -15.29
C ASP A 105 -6.91 8.80 -14.16
N SER A 106 -6.74 9.43 -12.99
CA SER A 106 -5.86 8.89 -11.94
C SER A 106 -6.26 9.31 -10.53
N LEU A 107 -6.11 8.38 -9.59
CA LEU A 107 -6.11 8.67 -8.16
C LEU A 107 -4.67 8.86 -7.70
N ILE A 108 -4.38 10.00 -7.08
CA ILE A 108 -3.08 10.30 -6.49
C ILE A 108 -3.25 10.32 -4.97
N LEU A 109 -2.56 9.42 -4.27
CA LEU A 109 -2.47 9.39 -2.81
C LEU A 109 -1.08 9.84 -2.39
N LYS A 110 -1.02 10.77 -1.43
CA LYS A 110 0.23 11.31 -0.88
C LYS A 110 0.33 11.06 0.62
N TYR A 111 1.52 10.68 1.07
CA TYR A 111 1.86 10.58 2.49
C TYR A 111 3.20 11.25 2.78
N ILE A 112 3.28 11.96 3.90
CA ILE A 112 4.52 12.57 4.41
C ILE A 112 4.92 11.81 5.65
N SER A 113 5.99 11.03 5.53
CA SER A 113 6.61 10.29 6.62
C SER A 113 7.71 11.17 7.23
N PRO A 114 7.54 11.70 8.46
CA PRO A 114 8.51 12.62 9.05
C PRO A 114 9.88 11.97 9.29
N ASP A 115 10.91 12.79 9.50
CA ASP A 115 12.22 12.31 9.95
C ASP A 115 12.10 11.53 11.26
N GLY A 116 12.69 10.33 11.29
CA GLY A 116 12.63 9.43 12.44
C GLY A 116 11.34 8.61 12.56
N GLU A 117 10.41 8.68 11.60
CA GLU A 117 9.23 7.79 11.62
C GLU A 117 9.68 6.33 11.55
N GLU A 118 9.20 5.51 12.51
CA GLU A 118 9.64 4.12 12.70
C GLU A 118 11.17 3.97 12.78
N ASN A 119 11.85 5.04 13.23
CA ASN A 119 13.31 5.21 13.31
C ASN A 119 14.05 5.25 11.96
N PHE A 120 13.37 5.47 10.84
CA PHE A 120 14.03 5.72 9.57
C PHE A 120 14.44 7.21 9.43
N PRO A 121 15.66 7.53 8.98
CA PRO A 121 16.11 8.90 8.82
C PRO A 121 15.48 9.58 7.61
N GLY A 122 15.37 10.90 7.66
CA GLY A 122 14.86 11.75 6.61
C GLY A 122 13.34 11.80 6.59
N GLU A 123 12.80 13.02 6.51
CA GLU A 123 11.44 13.20 6.01
C GLU A 123 11.37 12.63 4.59
N LEU A 124 10.34 11.83 4.32
CA LEU A 124 10.07 11.19 3.05
C LEU A 124 8.66 11.58 2.61
N ILE A 125 8.57 12.20 1.45
CA ILE A 125 7.29 12.47 0.77
C ILE A 125 7.10 11.35 -0.24
N VAL A 126 6.02 10.59 -0.11
CA VAL A 126 5.67 9.48 -0.99
C VAL A 126 4.37 9.79 -1.72
N THR A 127 4.33 9.45 -2.99
CA THR A 127 3.14 9.53 -3.83
C THR A 127 2.90 8.20 -4.51
N ALA A 128 1.68 7.68 -4.35
CA ALA A 128 1.14 6.51 -5.02
C ALA A 128 0.06 6.97 -5.99
N GLU A 129 0.30 6.75 -7.28
CA GLU A 129 -0.63 7.07 -8.35
C GLU A 129 -1.21 5.78 -8.92
N TYR A 130 -2.54 5.74 -9.02
CA TYR A 130 -3.32 4.60 -9.48
C TYR A 130 -4.13 4.98 -10.71
N GLN A 131 -3.99 4.20 -11.77
CA GLN A 131 -4.70 4.40 -13.03
C GLN A 131 -5.33 3.09 -13.49
N LEU A 132 -6.53 3.18 -14.05
CA LEU A 132 -7.18 2.06 -14.73
C LEU A 132 -7.57 2.54 -16.12
N ASN A 133 -7.02 1.92 -17.16
CA ASN A 133 -7.29 2.32 -18.53
C ASN A 133 -8.29 1.37 -19.23
N ASP A 134 -8.72 1.75 -20.44
CA ASP A 134 -9.61 0.95 -21.26
C ASP A 134 -8.93 -0.26 -21.91
N ASP A 135 -7.61 -0.42 -21.81
CA ASP A 135 -6.90 -1.65 -22.21
C ASP A 135 -6.92 -2.72 -21.09
N ASN A 136 -7.70 -2.50 -20.02
CA ASN A 136 -7.79 -3.33 -18.82
C ASN A 136 -6.48 -3.42 -18.01
N GLU A 137 -5.66 -2.38 -18.09
CA GLU A 137 -4.42 -2.29 -17.32
C GLU A 137 -4.66 -1.47 -16.05
N PHE A 138 -4.32 -2.07 -14.91
CA PHE A 138 -4.26 -1.37 -13.64
C PHE A 138 -2.80 -1.02 -13.34
N ILE A 139 -2.48 0.27 -13.41
CA ILE A 139 -1.12 0.81 -13.33
C ILE A 139 -0.94 1.49 -11.98
N MET A 140 0.18 1.16 -11.33
CA MET A 140 0.59 1.73 -10.06
C MET A 140 1.97 2.37 -10.21
N LEU A 141 2.06 3.67 -9.97
CA LEU A 141 3.31 4.43 -10.03
C LEU A 141 3.64 5.00 -8.66
N TYR A 142 4.85 4.69 -8.17
CA TYR A 142 5.33 5.17 -6.87
C TYR A 142 6.48 6.12 -7.07
N THR A 143 6.35 7.32 -6.53
CA THR A 143 7.43 8.32 -6.51
C THR A 143 7.71 8.75 -5.07
N ALA A 144 8.96 9.11 -4.79
CA ALA A 144 9.31 9.62 -3.47
C ALA A 144 10.50 10.58 -3.53
N THR A 145 10.50 11.54 -2.61
CA THR A 145 11.63 12.45 -2.36
C THR A 145 11.93 12.47 -0.87
N THR A 146 13.20 12.64 -0.51
CA THR A 146 13.62 12.66 0.90
C THR A 146 14.57 13.81 1.21
N SER A 147 14.56 14.24 2.47
CA SER A 147 15.47 15.27 3.01
C SER A 147 16.84 14.72 3.45
N LYS A 148 16.98 13.40 3.64
CA LYS A 148 18.24 12.73 4.03
C LYS A 148 18.33 11.37 3.34
N ALA A 149 19.54 10.82 3.20
CA ALA A 149 19.69 9.44 2.73
C ALA A 149 18.85 8.49 3.61
N THR A 150 18.08 7.61 2.97
CA THR A 150 17.19 6.67 3.67
C THR A 150 16.94 5.46 2.77
N PRO A 151 16.84 4.23 3.31
CA PRO A 151 16.40 3.10 2.51
C PRO A 151 14.92 3.24 2.15
N LEU A 152 14.57 2.85 0.93
CA LEU A 152 13.20 2.88 0.44
C LEU A 152 12.93 1.62 -0.38
N ASN A 153 11.86 0.92 -0.06
CA ASN A 153 11.34 -0.20 -0.85
C ASN A 153 9.82 -0.24 -0.67
N LEU A 154 9.09 0.05 -1.74
CA LEU A 154 7.63 0.21 -1.71
C LEU A 154 6.97 -0.90 -2.52
N THR A 155 5.81 -1.37 -2.07
CA THR A 155 4.99 -2.34 -2.81
C THR A 155 3.54 -2.25 -2.36
N GLU A 156 2.65 -2.75 -3.19
CA GLU A 156 1.28 -3.05 -2.78
C GLU A 156 1.16 -4.50 -2.33
N HIS A 157 0.32 -4.78 -1.33
CA HIS A 157 0.21 -6.09 -0.71
C HIS A 157 -1.17 -6.75 -0.96
N THR A 158 -1.67 -6.59 -2.18
CA THR A 158 -2.88 -7.24 -2.73
C THR A 158 -2.75 -8.76 -2.73
N TYR A 159 -3.85 -9.46 -2.41
CA TYR A 159 -3.94 -10.92 -2.50
C TYR A 159 -5.06 -11.27 -3.47
N ILE A 160 -4.70 -11.94 -4.57
CA ILE A 160 -5.65 -12.17 -5.66
C ILE A 160 -6.12 -13.62 -5.66
N ASN A 161 -7.44 -13.81 -5.73
CA ASN A 161 -8.10 -15.06 -6.05
C ASN A 161 -8.99 -14.86 -7.29
N LEU A 162 -8.52 -15.33 -8.45
CA LEU A 162 -9.25 -15.20 -9.72
C LEU A 162 -10.58 -15.98 -9.76
N GLY A 163 -10.79 -16.93 -8.85
CA GLY A 163 -12.08 -17.60 -8.68
C GLY A 163 -13.12 -16.76 -7.93
N GLY A 164 -12.77 -15.52 -7.57
CA GLY A 164 -13.57 -14.65 -6.72
C GLY A 164 -13.35 -14.93 -5.23
N HIS A 165 -13.64 -13.94 -4.40
CA HIS A 165 -13.70 -14.12 -2.96
C HIS A 165 -15.04 -13.63 -2.40
N VAL A 166 -15.39 -14.13 -1.22
CA VAL A 166 -16.42 -13.53 -0.38
C VAL A 166 -15.68 -12.90 0.80
N SER A 167 -15.85 -11.60 1.02
CA SER A 167 -15.25 -10.90 2.15
C SER A 167 -15.64 -11.57 3.47
N ALA A 168 -14.67 -11.71 4.37
CA ALA A 168 -14.81 -12.43 5.64
C ALA A 168 -15.07 -11.47 6.81
#